data_AF-S8D6X7-F1
#
_entry.id   AF-S8D6X7-F1
#
_cell.length_a   1.000
_cell.length_b   1.000
_cell.length_c   1.000
_cell.angle_alpha   90.00
_cell.angle_beta   90.00
_cell.angle_gamma   90.00
#
_symmetry.space_group_name_H-M   'P 1'
#
loop_
_entity.id
_entity.type
_entity.pdbx_description
1 polymer ?
#
loop_
_entity_poly.entity_id
_entity_poly.type
_entity_poly.pdbx_seq_one_letter_code
_entity_poly.pdbx_strand_id
1 'polypeptide(L)'
;KVAMMAKYLDTIYVSGWQCSSTHTSTNEPGPDLADYPYDTVPNKVEHLFFAQQYHDRKQREARMSMTREERARTNYVDYLKPIIADGDTGFGGATATVKLCKLFVERGAAGVHIEDQSSVTKKCGHMAGKVLVGVNEHVNRLVAARLQFDVMGVETVLVARTDAVAATLIQTNVDSRDHQFILGVTNPRLKGKPLAGVVAEATAVGKNGGELQAIEDEWISMANLKTFSDCVVDAISNLNVGESEKQRKLKEWMNFSSFDKCLSNEQGREIAAKLGVVNVFWDWDLPRTREGFYRFKGSVKAAIVRSWAFAPHADLIWMETASPDLAECTEFAGGVKSRAPEMMLAYNLSPSFNWDASGMTDKQIMDFIPMIARLGYCWQFITLAGFHADALIADTFAGDFARRGMLAYVERIQREERINGVDTLAHQKWSGANYYDRVLRTVQGGITSTAAMGKGLFISLFRVTEEQFQVTWTRPGAANVPTDGGVVIAKSRM
;
A
#
# COMPACT_ATOMS: atom_id res chain seq x y z
N LYS A 1 -4.83 -17.28 7.00
CA LYS A 1 -3.65 -16.46 6.65
C LYS A 1 -3.17 -15.64 7.84
N VAL A 2 -3.96 -14.70 8.37
CA VAL A 2 -3.58 -13.89 9.55
C VAL A 2 -3.09 -14.74 10.74
N ALA A 3 -3.75 -15.87 11.03
CA ALA A 3 -3.34 -16.81 12.08
C ALA A 3 -1.98 -17.50 11.83
N MET A 4 -1.57 -17.65 10.57
CA MET A 4 -0.24 -18.19 10.23
C MET A 4 0.82 -17.08 10.28
N MET A 5 0.49 -15.88 9.80
CA MET A 5 1.38 -14.70 9.86
C MET A 5 1.74 -14.33 11.31
N ALA A 6 0.78 -14.41 12.23
CA ALA A 6 0.95 -14.07 13.65
C ALA A 6 2.05 -14.87 14.38
N LYS A 7 2.50 -15.99 13.81
CA LYS A 7 3.62 -16.78 14.34
C LYS A 7 4.99 -16.15 14.10
N TYR A 8 5.10 -15.31 13.08
CA TYR A 8 6.38 -14.82 12.56
C TYR A 8 6.44 -13.30 12.44
N LEU A 9 5.30 -12.65 12.21
CA LEU A 9 5.18 -11.21 12.01
C LEU A 9 4.44 -10.57 13.18
N ASP A 10 4.89 -9.40 13.62
CA ASP A 10 4.36 -8.66 14.76
C ASP A 10 3.24 -7.69 14.39
N THR A 11 3.07 -7.39 13.10
CA THR A 11 2.02 -6.50 12.57
C THR A 11 1.35 -7.12 11.35
N ILE A 12 0.15 -6.63 11.01
CA ILE A 12 -0.60 -7.02 9.83
C ILE A 12 -0.91 -5.79 9.00
N TYR A 13 -0.64 -5.86 7.70
CA TYR A 13 -1.04 -4.82 6.75
C TYR A 13 -2.31 -5.22 6.00
N VAL A 14 -3.25 -4.29 5.86
CA VAL A 14 -4.44 -4.43 5.01
C VAL A 14 -4.34 -3.45 3.84
N SER A 15 -4.14 -4.00 2.65
CA SER A 15 -3.95 -3.24 1.41
C SER A 15 -5.27 -2.86 0.73
N GLY A 16 -5.40 -1.60 0.30
CA GLY A 16 -6.51 -1.12 -0.55
C GLY A 16 -6.49 -1.81 -1.91
N TRP A 17 -5.32 -1.92 -2.54
CA TRP A 17 -5.12 -2.67 -3.80
C TRP A 17 -5.67 -4.10 -3.72
N GLN A 18 -5.31 -4.85 -2.66
CA GLN A 18 -5.81 -6.22 -2.50
C GLN A 18 -7.33 -6.24 -2.32
N CYS A 19 -7.87 -5.30 -1.54
CA CYS A 19 -9.31 -5.21 -1.34
C CYS A 19 -10.05 -4.87 -2.65
N SER A 20 -9.52 -3.99 -3.48
CA SER A 20 -10.07 -3.66 -4.80
C SER A 20 -10.24 -4.90 -5.67
N SER A 21 -9.24 -5.79 -5.67
CA SER A 21 -9.28 -6.99 -6.52
C SER A 21 -10.06 -8.17 -5.92
N THR A 22 -10.32 -8.19 -4.61
CA THR A 22 -10.76 -9.44 -3.95
C THR A 22 -11.85 -9.31 -2.88
N HIS A 23 -12.14 -8.10 -2.38
CA HIS A 23 -12.98 -7.92 -1.18
C HIS A 23 -13.83 -6.64 -1.19
N THR A 24 -14.14 -6.09 -2.36
CA THR A 24 -15.02 -4.92 -2.44
C THR A 24 -16.38 -5.23 -1.85
N SER A 25 -16.97 -4.28 -1.11
CA SER A 25 -18.25 -4.50 -0.43
C SER A 25 -19.42 -4.73 -1.40
N THR A 26 -19.28 -4.30 -2.66
CA THR A 26 -20.23 -4.52 -3.75
C THR A 26 -19.97 -5.81 -4.55
N ASN A 27 -18.89 -6.53 -4.27
CA ASN A 27 -18.38 -7.66 -5.06
C ASN A 27 -18.03 -7.34 -6.51
N GLU A 28 -17.85 -6.06 -6.87
CA GLU A 28 -17.29 -5.66 -8.15
C GLU A 28 -15.78 -5.48 -7.98
N PRO A 29 -14.93 -6.40 -8.48
CA PRO A 29 -13.49 -6.27 -8.38
C PRO A 29 -12.97 -5.25 -9.38
N GLY A 30 -11.84 -4.62 -9.07
CA GLY A 30 -11.24 -3.64 -9.96
C GLY A 30 -9.74 -3.43 -9.74
N PRO A 31 -9.12 -2.62 -10.62
CA PRO A 31 -7.78 -2.09 -10.37
C PRO A 31 -7.77 -1.19 -9.13
N ASP A 32 -6.57 -0.84 -8.69
CA ASP A 32 -6.38 -0.01 -7.49
C ASP A 32 -6.62 1.49 -7.78
N LEU A 33 -7.91 1.86 -7.77
CA LEU A 33 -8.40 3.20 -8.07
C LEU A 33 -9.15 3.86 -6.90
N ALA A 34 -9.34 3.15 -5.78
CA ALA A 34 -10.14 3.61 -4.64
C ALA A 34 -11.56 4.09 -5.04
N ASP A 35 -12.16 3.41 -6.01
CA ASP A 35 -13.53 3.65 -6.51
C ASP A 35 -14.56 2.69 -5.90
N TYR A 36 -14.10 1.70 -5.14
CA TYR A 36 -14.94 0.87 -4.27
C TYR A 36 -15.55 1.70 -3.12
N PRO A 37 -16.68 1.26 -2.52
CA PRO A 37 -17.22 1.96 -1.37
C PRO A 37 -16.22 1.99 -0.20
N TYR A 38 -16.12 3.14 0.46
CA TYR A 38 -15.07 3.43 1.45
C TYR A 38 -15.09 2.52 2.69
N ASP A 39 -16.15 1.73 2.89
CA ASP A 39 -16.25 0.73 3.96
C ASP A 39 -15.50 -0.58 3.64
N THR A 40 -15.07 -0.77 2.39
CA THR A 40 -14.37 -1.96 1.90
C THR A 40 -13.16 -2.34 2.75
N VAL A 41 -12.22 -1.41 2.96
CA VAL A 41 -11.01 -1.68 3.75
C VAL A 41 -11.32 -1.80 5.25
N PRO A 42 -12.14 -0.92 5.88
CA PRO A 42 -12.60 -1.13 7.25
C PRO A 42 -13.26 -2.49 7.50
N ASN A 43 -14.10 -2.98 6.58
CA ASN A 43 -14.73 -4.30 6.69
C ASN A 43 -13.69 -5.43 6.62
N LYS A 44 -12.62 -5.25 5.83
CA LYS A 44 -11.49 -6.19 5.82
C LYS A 44 -10.72 -6.18 7.16
N VAL A 45 -10.52 -5.01 7.77
CA VAL A 45 -9.92 -4.91 9.10
C VAL A 45 -10.74 -5.69 10.12
N GLU A 46 -12.05 -5.48 10.19
CA GLU A 46 -12.93 -6.21 11.11
C GLU A 46 -12.86 -7.72 10.89
N HIS A 47 -12.92 -8.17 9.63
CA HIS A 47 -12.81 -9.58 9.30
C HIS A 47 -11.53 -10.19 9.90
N LEU A 48 -10.37 -9.55 9.70
CA LEU A 48 -9.11 -10.07 10.24
C LEU A 48 -9.04 -9.94 11.76
N PHE A 49 -9.48 -8.83 12.33
CA PHE A 49 -9.45 -8.57 13.76
C PHE A 49 -10.32 -9.57 14.54
N PHE A 50 -11.53 -9.86 14.08
CA PHE A 50 -12.39 -10.85 14.73
C PHE A 50 -11.82 -12.27 14.63
N ALA A 51 -11.15 -12.59 13.52
CA ALA A 51 -10.42 -13.85 13.41
C ALA A 51 -9.26 -13.92 14.42
N GLN A 52 -8.47 -12.86 14.60
CA GLN A 52 -7.41 -12.79 15.62
C GLN A 52 -7.98 -13.01 17.03
N GLN A 53 -9.04 -12.27 17.39
CA GLN A 53 -9.69 -12.41 18.70
C GLN A 53 -10.24 -13.82 18.92
N TYR A 54 -10.82 -14.44 17.89
CA TYR A 54 -11.32 -15.81 17.98
C TYR A 54 -10.20 -16.81 18.25
N HIS A 55 -9.10 -16.71 17.49
CA HIS A 55 -7.94 -17.59 17.67
C HIS A 55 -7.26 -17.40 19.03
N ASP A 56 -7.21 -16.17 19.55
CA ASP A 56 -6.75 -15.87 20.91
C ASP A 56 -7.61 -16.56 21.97
N ARG A 57 -8.95 -16.39 21.92
CA ARG A 57 -9.87 -17.06 22.86
C ARG A 57 -9.72 -18.59 22.83
N LYS A 58 -9.64 -19.16 21.63
CA LYS A 58 -9.44 -20.60 21.43
C LYS A 58 -8.13 -21.07 22.06
N GLN A 59 -7.02 -20.37 21.82
CA GLN A 59 -5.72 -20.72 22.41
C GLN A 59 -5.74 -20.58 23.93
N ARG A 60 -6.29 -19.49 24.44
CA ARG A 60 -6.39 -19.24 25.89
C ARG A 60 -7.16 -20.36 26.58
N GLU A 61 -8.33 -20.70 26.06
CA GLU A 61 -9.17 -21.79 26.59
C GLU A 61 -8.42 -23.12 26.61
N ALA A 62 -7.80 -23.51 25.50
CA ALA A 62 -7.04 -24.75 25.41
C ALA A 62 -5.89 -24.80 26.44
N ARG A 63 -5.17 -23.68 26.63
CA ARG A 63 -4.06 -23.56 27.58
C ARG A 63 -4.50 -23.52 29.04
N MET A 64 -5.71 -23.04 29.34
CA MET A 64 -6.24 -23.01 30.70
C MET A 64 -6.55 -24.43 31.23
N SER A 65 -6.74 -25.40 30.34
CA SER A 65 -6.92 -26.80 30.72
C SER A 65 -5.64 -27.63 30.79
N MET A 66 -4.50 -27.01 30.46
CA MET A 66 -3.19 -27.66 30.55
C MET A 66 -2.60 -27.49 31.96
N THR A 67 -1.68 -28.37 32.34
CA THR A 67 -0.81 -28.14 33.50
C THR A 67 0.19 -27.01 33.23
N ARG A 68 0.92 -26.57 34.26
CA ARG A 68 1.95 -25.54 34.09
C ARG A 68 3.09 -26.03 33.20
N GLU A 69 3.48 -27.29 33.35
CA GLU A 69 4.55 -27.95 32.60
C GLU A 69 4.17 -28.12 31.12
N GLU A 70 2.92 -28.49 30.85
CA GLU A 70 2.38 -28.58 29.47
C GLU A 70 2.33 -27.23 28.79
N ARG A 71 1.86 -26.18 29.50
CA ARG A 71 1.88 -24.80 28.97
C ARG A 71 3.28 -24.33 28.61
N ALA A 72 4.29 -24.69 29.40
CA ALA A 72 5.68 -24.30 29.15
C ALA A 72 6.27 -24.95 27.90
N ARG A 73 5.80 -26.15 27.53
CA ARG A 73 6.24 -26.88 26.31
C ARG A 73 5.37 -26.58 25.08
N THR A 74 4.19 -26.03 25.28
CA THR A 74 3.27 -25.68 24.20
C THR A 74 3.55 -24.27 23.71
N ASN A 75 3.87 -24.13 22.42
CA ASN A 75 4.09 -22.82 21.80
C ASN A 75 2.91 -21.87 22.05
N TYR A 76 3.23 -20.61 22.34
CA TYR A 76 2.27 -19.54 22.50
C TYR A 76 2.34 -18.65 21.26
N VAL A 77 1.25 -18.55 20.51
CA VAL A 77 1.12 -17.59 19.41
C VAL A 77 0.38 -16.37 19.94
N ASP A 78 0.96 -15.20 19.74
CA ASP A 78 0.26 -13.96 19.96
C ASP A 78 -0.57 -13.62 18.72
N TYR A 79 -1.87 -13.89 18.76
CA TYR A 79 -2.74 -13.64 17.62
C TYR A 79 -3.14 -12.18 17.45
N LEU A 80 -3.07 -11.37 18.51
CA LEU A 80 -3.58 -10.00 18.54
C LEU A 80 -2.56 -9.03 17.96
N LYS A 81 -2.16 -9.26 16.71
CA LYS A 81 -1.20 -8.42 16.00
C LYS A 81 -1.86 -7.11 15.54
N PRO A 82 -1.28 -5.93 15.87
CA PRO A 82 -1.78 -4.64 15.40
C PRO A 82 -1.96 -4.61 13.88
N ILE A 83 -3.11 -4.11 13.43
CA ILE A 83 -3.45 -3.97 12.01
C ILE A 83 -3.24 -2.52 11.58
N ILE A 84 -2.41 -2.30 10.56
CA ILE A 84 -2.31 -1.02 9.86
C ILE A 84 -3.02 -1.14 8.50
N ALA A 85 -3.93 -0.22 8.23
CA ALA A 85 -4.85 -0.31 7.09
C ALA A 85 -4.71 0.87 6.12
N ASP A 86 -5.08 0.61 4.87
CA ASP A 86 -5.10 1.57 3.78
C ASP A 86 -6.34 2.46 3.80
N GLY A 87 -6.16 3.75 4.09
CA GLY A 87 -7.20 4.76 4.01
C GLY A 87 -7.28 5.46 2.64
N ASP A 88 -6.52 4.99 1.65
CA ASP A 88 -6.35 5.59 0.34
C ASP A 88 -6.10 7.09 0.45
N THR A 89 -6.92 7.92 -0.19
CA THR A 89 -6.84 9.39 -0.12
C THR A 89 -7.78 10.00 0.92
N GLY A 90 -8.50 9.17 1.69
CA GLY A 90 -9.56 9.60 2.60
C GLY A 90 -10.98 9.62 1.99
N PHE A 91 -11.15 9.10 0.77
CA PHE A 91 -12.43 8.93 0.04
C PHE A 91 -13.28 10.21 -0.14
N GLY A 92 -12.64 11.37 -0.21
CA GLY A 92 -13.29 12.65 -0.46
C GLY A 92 -12.71 13.80 0.37
N GLY A 93 -13.56 14.75 0.74
CA GLY A 93 -13.18 15.86 1.61
C GLY A 93 -13.01 15.48 3.08
N ALA A 94 -12.62 16.44 3.91
CA ALA A 94 -12.29 16.22 5.33
C ALA A 94 -13.38 15.46 6.12
N THR A 95 -14.67 15.71 5.87
CA THR A 95 -15.76 15.00 6.57
C THR A 95 -15.90 13.54 6.18
N ALA A 96 -15.54 13.17 4.94
CA ALA A 96 -15.45 11.78 4.52
C ALA A 96 -14.28 11.09 5.23
N THR A 97 -13.13 11.77 5.34
CA THR A 97 -11.97 11.28 6.10
C THR A 97 -12.31 11.03 7.57
N VAL A 98 -13.03 11.94 8.23
CA VAL A 98 -13.54 11.74 9.60
C VAL A 98 -14.39 10.46 9.69
N LYS A 99 -15.36 10.27 8.79
CA LYS A 99 -16.22 9.07 8.80
C LYS A 99 -15.45 7.78 8.51
N LEU A 100 -14.48 7.82 7.61
CA LEU A 100 -13.62 6.68 7.29
C LEU A 100 -12.77 6.29 8.50
N CYS A 101 -12.10 7.26 9.14
CA CYS A 101 -11.30 7.03 10.34
C CYS A 101 -12.14 6.47 11.49
N LYS A 102 -13.38 6.96 11.66
CA LYS A 102 -14.33 6.39 12.63
C LYS A 102 -14.55 4.90 12.37
N LEU A 103 -14.83 4.51 11.12
CA LEU A 103 -15.00 3.10 10.76
C LEU A 103 -13.74 2.29 11.07
N PHE A 104 -12.55 2.77 10.70
CA PHE A 104 -11.32 2.05 11.01
C PHE A 104 -11.15 1.77 12.51
N VAL A 105 -11.41 2.76 13.35
CA VAL A 105 -11.33 2.59 14.82
C VAL A 105 -12.38 1.58 15.30
N GLU A 106 -13.64 1.70 14.87
CA GLU A 106 -14.72 0.78 15.27
C GLU A 106 -14.45 -0.67 14.83
N ARG A 107 -13.71 -0.86 13.73
CA ARG A 107 -13.40 -2.18 13.15
C ARG A 107 -12.08 -2.78 13.68
N GLY A 108 -11.34 -2.06 14.54
CA GLY A 108 -10.15 -2.57 15.22
C GLY A 108 -8.82 -2.26 14.54
N ALA A 109 -8.73 -1.21 13.72
CA ALA A 109 -7.46 -0.74 13.16
C ALA A 109 -6.58 -0.14 14.26
N ALA A 110 -5.33 -0.59 14.33
CA ALA A 110 -4.30 0.00 15.19
C ALA A 110 -3.62 1.20 14.53
N GLY A 111 -3.58 1.22 13.19
CA GLY A 111 -3.13 2.36 12.42
C GLY A 111 -3.81 2.48 11.06
N VAL A 112 -3.75 3.68 10.49
CA VAL A 112 -4.29 4.01 9.17
C VAL A 112 -3.26 4.84 8.42
N HIS A 113 -3.04 4.55 7.13
CA HIS A 113 -2.29 5.44 6.25
C HIS A 113 -3.21 6.19 5.28
N ILE A 114 -2.88 7.44 4.98
CA ILE A 114 -3.62 8.28 4.01
C ILE A 114 -2.59 8.94 3.09
N GLU A 115 -2.89 9.04 1.80
CA GLU A 115 -1.99 9.59 0.78
C GLU A 115 -2.44 10.94 0.19
N ASP A 116 -1.46 11.68 -0.35
CA ASP A 116 -1.62 13.03 -0.90
C ASP A 116 -2.03 13.06 -2.38
N GLN A 117 -2.54 11.94 -2.92
CA GLN A 117 -3.21 11.91 -4.21
C GLN A 117 -4.64 12.51 -4.14
N SER A 118 -5.14 12.91 -5.30
CA SER A 118 -6.53 13.32 -5.50
C SER A 118 -7.48 12.13 -5.44
N SER A 119 -8.55 12.22 -4.64
CA SER A 119 -9.58 11.17 -4.55
C SER A 119 -10.34 10.94 -5.85
N VAL A 120 -10.32 11.90 -6.79
CA VAL A 120 -11.00 11.79 -8.09
C VAL A 120 -10.18 10.97 -9.09
N THR A 121 -8.88 10.84 -8.84
CA THR A 121 -7.91 10.32 -9.82
C THR A 121 -6.88 9.42 -9.16
N LYS A 122 -7.25 8.78 -8.04
CA LYS A 122 -6.35 7.92 -7.29
C LYS A 122 -5.87 6.78 -8.18
N LYS A 123 -4.58 6.50 -8.11
CA LYS A 123 -3.96 5.37 -8.79
C LYS A 123 -3.00 4.66 -7.85
N CYS A 124 -2.68 3.41 -8.19
CA CYS A 124 -1.56 2.71 -7.55
C CYS A 124 -0.27 3.53 -7.67
N GLY A 125 0.57 3.51 -6.62
CA GLY A 125 1.80 4.29 -6.53
C GLY A 125 2.81 4.08 -7.65
N HIS A 126 2.72 2.96 -8.37
CA HIS A 126 3.59 2.57 -9.47
C HIS A 126 2.98 2.84 -10.86
N MET A 127 1.76 3.37 -10.92
CA MET A 127 1.12 3.78 -12.18
C MET A 127 1.50 5.21 -12.55
N ALA A 128 1.56 5.48 -13.85
CA ALA A 128 1.75 6.84 -14.38
C ALA A 128 0.50 7.72 -14.17
N GLY A 129 0.68 9.03 -14.28
CA GLY A 129 -0.42 10.00 -14.23
C GLY A 129 -1.00 10.23 -12.83
N LYS A 130 -0.16 10.12 -11.79
CA LYS A 130 -0.55 10.46 -10.42
C LYS A 130 -0.78 11.97 -10.30
N VAL A 131 -1.91 12.32 -9.70
CA VAL A 131 -2.32 13.71 -9.47
C VAL A 131 -2.32 13.96 -7.98
N LEU A 132 -1.45 14.87 -7.54
CA LEU A 132 -1.38 15.29 -6.13
C LEU A 132 -2.47 16.31 -5.81
N VAL A 133 -2.83 16.40 -4.54
CA VAL A 133 -3.51 17.57 -3.98
C VAL A 133 -2.51 18.60 -3.46
N GLY A 134 -2.96 19.82 -3.20
CA GLY A 134 -2.14 20.84 -2.54
C GLY A 134 -1.75 20.39 -1.13
N VAL A 135 -0.57 20.81 -0.65
CA VAL A 135 -0.07 20.41 0.68
C VAL A 135 -1.10 20.64 1.79
N ASN A 136 -1.74 21.81 1.83
CA ASN A 136 -2.78 22.12 2.80
C ASN A 136 -3.98 21.16 2.78
N GLU A 137 -4.36 20.64 1.61
CA GLU A 137 -5.48 19.70 1.55
C GLU A 137 -5.12 18.38 2.22
N HIS A 138 -3.92 17.85 1.99
CA HIS A 138 -3.49 16.63 2.65
C HIS A 138 -3.28 16.85 4.16
N VAL A 139 -2.73 18.00 4.58
CA VAL A 139 -2.69 18.38 6.00
C VAL A 139 -4.09 18.38 6.63
N ASN A 140 -5.10 18.93 5.94
CA ASN A 140 -6.47 18.91 6.45
C ASN A 140 -7.01 17.48 6.61
N ARG A 141 -6.64 16.54 5.73
CA ARG A 141 -7.01 15.11 5.88
C ARG A 141 -6.35 14.49 7.11
N LEU A 142 -5.06 14.77 7.34
CA LEU A 142 -4.35 14.28 8.52
C LEU A 142 -4.94 14.84 9.83
N VAL A 143 -5.23 16.14 9.86
CA VAL A 143 -5.90 16.79 11.00
C VAL A 143 -7.31 16.22 11.22
N ALA A 144 -8.07 15.97 10.15
CA ALA A 144 -9.39 15.34 10.24
C ALA A 144 -9.32 13.92 10.81
N ALA A 145 -8.33 13.13 10.40
CA ALA A 145 -8.08 11.80 10.95
C ALA A 145 -7.73 11.86 12.44
N ARG A 146 -6.77 12.71 12.83
CA ARG A 146 -6.38 12.89 14.24
C ARG A 146 -7.55 13.37 15.09
N LEU A 147 -8.31 14.36 14.63
CA LEU A 147 -9.50 14.85 15.33
C LEU A 147 -10.48 13.70 15.60
N GLN A 148 -10.72 12.83 14.63
CA GLN A 148 -11.62 11.70 14.83
C GLN A 148 -11.08 10.71 15.86
N PHE A 149 -9.76 10.46 15.87
CA PHE A 149 -9.12 9.62 16.88
C PHE A 149 -9.24 10.22 18.29
N ASP A 150 -9.01 11.53 18.42
CA ASP A 150 -9.16 12.26 19.68
C ASP A 150 -10.62 12.22 20.20
N VAL A 151 -11.60 12.43 19.30
CA VAL A 151 -13.04 12.35 19.65
C VAL A 151 -13.43 10.95 20.15
N MET A 152 -12.81 9.90 19.61
CA MET A 152 -13.05 8.53 20.05
C MET A 152 -12.19 8.11 21.25
N GLY A 153 -11.25 8.96 21.68
CA GLY A 153 -10.34 8.68 22.79
C GLY A 153 -9.36 7.55 22.50
N VAL A 154 -8.85 7.44 21.27
CA VAL A 154 -7.93 6.38 20.84
C VAL A 154 -6.60 6.93 20.33
N GLU A 155 -5.54 6.16 20.51
CA GLU A 155 -4.18 6.48 20.08
C GLU A 155 -3.83 5.81 18.73
N THR A 156 -4.81 5.73 17.81
CA THR A 156 -4.60 5.11 16.50
C THR A 156 -3.45 5.79 15.76
N VAL A 157 -2.53 4.97 15.25
CA VAL A 157 -1.34 5.41 14.53
C VAL A 157 -1.73 5.98 13.17
N LEU A 158 -1.27 7.17 12.85
CA LEU A 158 -1.53 7.83 11.57
C LEU A 158 -0.25 7.89 10.73
N VAL A 159 -0.30 7.34 9.51
CA VAL A 159 0.82 7.37 8.56
C VAL A 159 0.48 8.30 7.41
N ALA A 160 1.29 9.34 7.18
CA ALA A 160 1.16 10.22 6.03
C ALA A 160 1.98 9.66 4.87
N ARG A 161 1.29 9.27 3.79
CA ARG A 161 1.94 8.83 2.54
C ARG A 161 2.03 9.99 1.56
N THR A 162 3.18 10.11 0.88
CA THR A 162 3.34 11.02 -0.26
C THR A 162 3.73 10.27 -1.53
N ASP A 163 3.05 10.60 -2.63
CA ASP A 163 3.30 10.04 -3.96
C ASP A 163 4.15 10.97 -4.85
N ALA A 164 4.71 12.03 -4.26
CA ALA A 164 5.34 13.14 -4.97
C ALA A 164 6.62 12.78 -5.73
N VAL A 165 7.24 11.62 -5.51
CA VAL A 165 8.43 11.20 -6.25
C VAL A 165 8.12 11.00 -7.73
N ALA A 166 7.07 10.25 -8.03
CA ALA A 166 6.70 9.89 -9.41
C ALA A 166 5.44 10.62 -9.91
N ALA A 167 4.91 11.58 -9.15
CA ALA A 167 3.78 12.38 -9.58
C ALA A 167 4.16 13.37 -10.70
N THR A 168 3.28 13.48 -11.68
CA THR A 168 3.46 14.36 -12.85
C THR A 168 2.43 15.48 -12.91
N LEU A 169 1.42 15.45 -12.03
CA LEU A 169 0.32 16.39 -11.99
C LEU A 169 -0.02 16.81 -10.56
N ILE A 170 -0.60 18.01 -10.41
CA ILE A 170 -1.19 18.50 -9.16
C ILE A 170 -2.51 19.24 -9.47
N GLN A 171 -3.52 19.07 -8.61
CA GLN A 171 -4.85 19.62 -8.84
C GLN A 171 -4.88 21.15 -8.92
N THR A 172 -4.10 21.82 -8.07
CA THR A 172 -4.14 23.27 -7.90
C THR A 172 -2.75 23.80 -7.55
N ASN A 173 -2.51 25.06 -7.91
CA ASN A 173 -1.32 25.82 -7.55
C ASN A 173 -1.56 26.77 -6.37
N VAL A 174 -2.59 26.56 -5.55
CA VAL A 174 -2.95 27.49 -4.47
C VAL A 174 -1.92 27.51 -3.32
N ASP A 175 -1.17 26.43 -3.12
CA ASP A 175 -0.23 26.29 -2.02
C ASP A 175 1.20 26.68 -2.43
N SER A 176 1.76 27.67 -1.74
CA SER A 176 3.09 28.19 -2.10
C SER A 176 4.21 27.17 -1.96
N ARG A 177 4.04 26.15 -1.11
CA ARG A 177 5.02 25.06 -0.94
C ARG A 177 5.15 24.19 -2.19
N ASP A 178 4.10 24.15 -3.01
CA ASP A 178 4.08 23.38 -4.26
C ASP A 178 4.65 24.16 -5.45
N HIS A 179 4.65 25.50 -5.42
CA HIS A 179 5.02 26.35 -6.56
C HIS A 179 6.39 26.02 -7.18
N GLN A 180 7.36 25.69 -6.34
CA GLN A 180 8.73 25.35 -6.75
C GLN A 180 8.83 24.07 -7.59
N PHE A 181 7.79 23.24 -7.60
CA PHE A 181 7.71 21.99 -8.36
C PHE A 181 6.75 22.08 -9.54
N ILE A 182 5.96 23.15 -9.66
CA ILE A 182 5.02 23.32 -10.77
C ILE A 182 5.79 23.72 -12.03
N LEU A 183 5.44 23.10 -13.15
CA LEU A 183 6.04 23.35 -14.45
C LEU A 183 5.21 24.36 -15.23
N GLY A 184 5.89 25.36 -15.80
CA GLY A 184 5.31 26.35 -16.68
C GLY A 184 5.95 26.34 -18.06
N VAL A 185 5.20 26.84 -19.03
CA VAL A 185 5.64 27.06 -20.41
C VAL A 185 6.66 28.17 -20.43
N THR A 186 7.78 27.96 -21.12
CA THR A 186 8.81 28.99 -21.32
C THR A 186 8.91 29.48 -22.76
N ASN A 187 8.21 28.84 -23.70
CA ASN A 187 8.18 29.25 -25.10
C ASN A 187 7.13 30.37 -25.35
N PRO A 188 7.53 31.62 -25.65
CA PRO A 188 6.60 32.74 -25.84
C PRO A 188 5.67 32.57 -27.05
N ARG A 189 5.99 31.68 -28.00
CA ARG A 189 5.15 31.39 -29.18
C ARG A 189 3.81 30.74 -28.81
N LEU A 190 3.72 30.16 -27.62
CA LEU A 190 2.50 29.55 -27.09
C LEU A 190 1.67 30.53 -26.24
N LYS A 191 2.09 31.79 -26.11
CA LYS A 191 1.31 32.81 -25.40
C LYS A 191 -0.09 32.92 -26.02
N GLY A 192 -1.11 32.75 -25.18
CA GLY A 192 -2.52 32.76 -25.61
C GLY A 192 -2.99 31.47 -26.29
N LYS A 193 -2.19 30.40 -26.30
CA LYS A 193 -2.53 29.09 -26.88
C LYS A 193 -2.48 27.99 -25.81
N PRO A 194 -3.41 27.99 -24.84
CA PRO A 194 -3.42 26.98 -23.78
C PRO A 194 -3.66 25.59 -24.37
N LEU A 195 -3.00 24.57 -23.82
CA LEU A 195 -3.10 23.18 -24.27
C LEU A 195 -4.56 22.70 -24.31
N ALA A 196 -5.30 22.93 -23.23
CA ALA A 196 -6.72 22.55 -23.16
C ALA A 196 -7.56 23.21 -24.27
N GLY A 197 -7.26 24.45 -24.66
CA GLY A 197 -7.91 25.14 -25.77
C GLY A 197 -7.58 24.51 -27.12
N VAL A 198 -6.30 24.23 -27.37
CA VAL A 198 -5.84 23.56 -28.60
C VAL A 198 -6.49 22.18 -28.76
N VAL A 199 -6.57 21.40 -27.68
CA VAL A 199 -7.21 20.08 -27.70
C VAL A 199 -8.73 20.19 -27.87
N ALA A 200 -9.37 21.19 -27.26
CA ALA A 200 -10.81 21.44 -27.42
C ALA A 200 -11.17 21.83 -28.87
N GLU A 201 -10.39 22.72 -29.48
CA GLU A 201 -10.54 23.09 -30.90
C GLU A 201 -10.35 21.89 -31.83
N ALA A 202 -9.31 21.08 -31.58
CA ALA A 202 -9.06 19.84 -32.31
C ALA A 202 -10.22 18.83 -32.19
N THR A 203 -10.78 18.70 -30.98
CA THR A 203 -11.96 17.85 -30.73
C THR A 203 -13.18 18.37 -31.48
N ALA A 204 -13.40 19.68 -31.50
CA ALA A 204 -14.53 20.31 -32.18
C ALA A 204 -14.53 20.10 -33.70
N VAL A 205 -13.35 19.90 -34.31
CA VAL A 205 -13.21 19.57 -35.73
C VAL A 205 -13.17 18.05 -36.01
N GLY A 206 -13.48 17.22 -35.02
CA GLY A 206 -13.67 15.77 -35.17
C GLY A 206 -12.45 14.89 -34.91
N LYS A 207 -11.30 15.46 -34.52
CA LYS A 207 -10.11 14.66 -34.17
C LYS A 207 -10.35 13.85 -32.90
N ASN A 208 -9.83 12.63 -32.85
CA ASN A 208 -10.04 11.72 -31.72
C ASN A 208 -8.86 10.78 -31.50
N GLY A 209 -8.87 10.09 -30.35
CA GLY A 209 -7.89 9.05 -30.01
C GLY A 209 -6.43 9.49 -30.20
N GLY A 210 -5.71 8.76 -31.05
CA GLY A 210 -4.29 9.02 -31.32
C GLY A 210 -3.98 10.37 -31.97
N GLU A 211 -4.94 10.96 -32.70
CA GLU A 211 -4.75 12.30 -33.29
C GLU A 211 -4.69 13.38 -32.22
N LEU A 212 -5.55 13.28 -31.20
CA LEU A 212 -5.54 14.21 -30.06
C LEU A 212 -4.27 14.03 -29.23
N GLN A 213 -3.83 12.79 -29.02
CA GLN A 213 -2.59 12.50 -28.31
C GLN A 213 -1.39 13.11 -29.04
N ALA A 214 -1.28 12.95 -30.36
CA ALA A 214 -0.20 13.53 -31.14
C ALA A 214 -0.16 15.07 -31.05
N ILE A 215 -1.32 15.72 -31.02
CA ILE A 215 -1.42 17.19 -30.85
C ILE A 215 -0.94 17.61 -29.46
N GLU A 216 -1.34 16.88 -28.42
CA GLU A 216 -0.87 17.15 -27.05
C GLU A 216 0.65 16.95 -26.96
N ASP A 217 1.18 15.86 -27.51
CA ASP A 217 2.61 15.57 -27.50
C ASP A 217 3.42 16.63 -28.25
N GLU A 218 2.94 17.06 -29.43
CA GLU A 218 3.55 18.14 -30.20
C GLU A 218 3.55 19.45 -29.39
N TRP A 219 2.40 19.81 -28.80
CA TRP A 219 2.29 21.02 -27.99
C TRP A 219 3.24 20.99 -26.79
N ILE A 220 3.31 19.86 -26.08
CA ILE A 220 4.19 19.66 -24.92
C ILE A 220 5.66 19.74 -25.34
N SER A 221 6.03 19.17 -26.49
CA SER A 221 7.40 19.26 -27.02
C SER A 221 7.80 20.71 -27.31
N MET A 222 6.86 21.54 -27.78
CA MET A 222 7.10 22.96 -28.04
C MET A 222 7.11 23.81 -26.76
N ALA A 223 6.47 23.36 -25.69
CA ALA A 223 6.25 24.15 -24.47
C ALA A 223 7.53 24.46 -23.68
N ASN A 224 8.54 23.59 -23.80
CA ASN A 224 9.79 23.67 -23.03
C ASN A 224 9.50 23.89 -21.53
N LEU A 225 8.79 22.92 -20.95
CA LEU A 225 8.30 22.99 -19.57
C LEU A 225 9.46 23.05 -18.58
N LYS A 226 9.46 24.06 -17.71
CA LYS A 226 10.48 24.26 -16.66
C LYS A 226 9.83 24.74 -15.37
N THR A 227 10.49 24.52 -14.24
CA THR A 227 10.12 25.23 -13.01
C THR A 227 10.44 26.72 -13.18
N PHE A 228 9.79 27.58 -12.40
CA PHE A 228 10.12 29.01 -12.42
C PHE A 228 11.59 29.25 -12.05
N SER A 229 12.13 28.49 -11.09
CA SER A 229 13.52 28.58 -10.66
C SER A 229 14.51 28.23 -11.78
N ASP A 230 14.28 27.12 -12.49
CA ASP A 230 15.11 26.74 -13.65
C ASP A 230 15.10 27.86 -14.71
N CYS A 231 13.94 28.50 -14.94
CA CYS A 231 13.81 29.59 -15.89
C CYS A 231 14.57 30.86 -15.45
N VAL A 232 14.58 31.19 -14.15
CA VAL A 232 15.37 32.31 -13.61
C VAL A 232 16.87 32.01 -13.72
N VAL A 233 17.30 30.79 -13.43
CA VAL A 233 18.71 30.37 -13.58
C VAL A 233 19.20 30.53 -15.02
N ASP A 234 18.39 30.08 -15.99
CA ASP A 234 18.69 30.28 -17.41
C ASP A 234 18.76 31.78 -17.77
N ALA A 235 17.84 32.59 -17.25
CA ALA A 235 17.80 34.01 -17.52
C ALA A 235 19.02 34.75 -16.95
N ILE A 236 19.44 34.43 -15.71
CA ILE A 236 20.66 34.99 -15.10
C ILE A 236 21.89 34.62 -15.93
N SER A 237 21.97 33.36 -16.37
CA SER A 237 23.10 32.86 -17.16
C SER A 237 23.23 33.57 -18.52
N ASN A 238 22.11 34.05 -19.07
CA ASN A 238 22.05 34.77 -20.34
C ASN A 238 22.12 36.29 -20.21
N LEU A 239 22.26 36.85 -19.00
CA LEU A 239 22.43 38.30 -18.81
C LEU A 239 23.71 38.79 -19.49
N ASN A 240 23.65 39.99 -20.08
CA ASN A 240 24.81 40.67 -20.64
C ASN A 240 25.63 41.37 -19.54
N VAL A 241 26.16 40.59 -18.60
CA VAL A 241 27.00 41.04 -17.48
C VAL A 241 28.24 40.14 -17.36
N GLY A 242 29.27 40.60 -16.66
CA GLY A 242 30.49 39.81 -16.44
C GLY A 242 30.23 38.51 -15.68
N GLU A 243 31.04 37.48 -15.93
CA GLU A 243 30.85 36.13 -15.37
C GLU A 243 30.80 36.12 -13.84
N SER A 244 31.66 36.90 -13.17
CA SER A 244 31.66 37.03 -11.71
C SER A 244 30.32 37.55 -11.16
N GLU A 245 29.66 38.45 -11.90
CA GLU A 245 28.37 39.00 -11.51
C GLU A 245 27.24 37.99 -11.75
N LYS A 246 27.32 37.17 -12.82
CA LYS A 246 26.39 36.04 -13.02
C LYS A 246 26.48 35.05 -11.88
N GLN A 247 27.68 34.64 -11.50
CA GLN A 247 27.89 33.70 -10.39
C GLN A 247 27.39 34.26 -9.06
N ARG A 248 27.60 35.56 -8.81
CA ARG A 248 27.06 36.24 -7.63
C ARG A 248 25.53 36.19 -7.60
N LYS A 249 24.87 36.54 -8.71
CA LYS A 249 23.41 36.52 -8.86
C LYS A 249 22.82 35.10 -8.76
N LEU A 250 23.48 34.10 -9.36
CA LEU A 250 23.07 32.69 -9.26
C LEU A 250 23.14 32.20 -7.82
N LYS A 251 24.23 32.50 -7.10
CA LYS A 251 24.36 32.14 -5.68
C LYS A 251 23.29 32.82 -4.83
N GLU A 252 23.01 34.10 -5.11
CA GLU A 252 21.95 34.85 -4.44
C GLU A 252 20.57 34.25 -4.71
N TRP A 253 20.24 33.94 -5.98
CA TRP A 253 19.02 33.25 -6.36
C TRP A 253 18.86 31.91 -5.65
N MET A 254 19.87 31.02 -5.75
CA MET A 254 19.82 29.69 -5.15
C MET A 254 19.65 29.73 -3.63
N ASN A 255 20.20 30.75 -2.98
CA ASN A 255 19.96 30.96 -1.56
C ASN A 255 18.49 31.35 -1.28
N PHE A 256 17.88 32.22 -2.08
CA PHE A 256 16.48 32.62 -1.89
C PHE A 256 15.47 31.53 -2.30
N SER A 257 15.77 30.80 -3.37
CA SER A 257 14.92 29.78 -3.97
C SER A 257 15.17 28.37 -3.39
N SER A 258 15.84 28.28 -2.24
CA SER A 258 16.11 26.99 -1.61
C SER A 258 14.81 26.31 -1.20
N PHE A 259 14.73 24.98 -1.38
CA PHE A 259 13.46 24.25 -1.24
C PHE A 259 12.79 24.41 0.13
N ASP A 260 13.62 24.60 1.14
CA ASP A 260 13.26 24.75 2.54
C ASP A 260 12.54 26.08 2.84
N LYS A 261 12.69 27.10 1.98
CA LYS A 261 12.03 28.41 2.11
C LYS A 261 10.64 28.46 1.47
N CYS A 262 10.31 27.51 0.59
CA CYS A 262 8.97 27.40 -0.01
C CYS A 262 8.47 28.72 -0.63
N LEU A 263 9.35 29.37 -1.39
CA LEU A 263 9.12 30.69 -1.96
C LEU A 263 7.89 30.68 -2.88
N SER A 264 6.97 31.63 -2.68
CA SER A 264 5.83 31.77 -3.59
C SER A 264 6.27 32.26 -4.97
N ASN A 265 5.48 32.02 -6.02
CA ASN A 265 5.79 32.47 -7.37
C ASN A 265 5.85 34.01 -7.46
N GLU A 266 4.99 34.70 -6.72
CA GLU A 266 5.00 36.17 -6.64
C GLU A 266 6.31 36.70 -6.05
N GLN A 267 6.70 36.20 -4.88
CA GLN A 267 7.98 36.57 -4.26
C GLN A 267 9.18 36.16 -5.14
N GLY A 268 9.10 35.01 -5.80
CA GLY A 268 10.08 34.57 -6.79
C GLY A 268 10.27 35.58 -7.92
N ARG A 269 9.17 36.09 -8.48
CA ARG A 269 9.20 37.12 -9.53
C ARG A 269 9.80 38.43 -9.04
N GLU A 270 9.47 38.85 -7.83
CA GLU A 270 10.06 40.05 -7.23
C GLU A 270 11.57 39.93 -7.03
N ILE A 271 12.04 38.79 -6.53
CA ILE A 271 13.48 38.53 -6.32
C ILE A 271 14.20 38.44 -7.67
N ALA A 272 13.62 37.75 -8.65
CA ALA A 272 14.18 37.70 -10.00
C ALA A 272 14.32 39.11 -10.60
N ALA A 273 13.30 39.97 -10.45
CA ALA A 273 13.35 41.36 -10.90
C ALA A 273 14.48 42.16 -10.21
N LYS A 274 14.66 42.00 -8.88
CA LYS A 274 15.77 42.62 -8.13
C LYS A 274 17.14 42.13 -8.61
N LEU A 275 17.24 40.90 -9.09
CA LEU A 275 18.46 40.34 -9.69
C LEU A 275 18.69 40.80 -11.14
N GLY A 276 17.82 41.64 -11.70
CA GLY A 276 17.92 42.14 -13.07
C GLY A 276 17.31 41.21 -14.11
N VAL A 277 16.59 40.18 -13.67
CA VAL A 277 15.83 39.27 -14.53
C VAL A 277 14.39 39.78 -14.63
N VAL A 278 14.16 40.63 -15.63
CA VAL A 278 12.85 41.22 -15.93
C VAL A 278 12.22 40.55 -17.16
N ASN A 279 10.89 40.49 -17.20
CA ASN A 279 10.11 39.99 -18.36
C ASN A 279 10.34 38.51 -18.74
N VAL A 280 10.62 37.65 -17.76
CA VAL A 280 10.67 36.20 -18.01
C VAL A 280 9.28 35.68 -18.37
N PHE A 281 9.16 35.12 -19.58
CA PHE A 281 7.95 34.42 -19.99
C PHE A 281 7.91 33.05 -19.32
N TRP A 282 7.02 32.91 -18.36
CA TRP A 282 6.75 31.66 -17.66
C TRP A 282 5.29 31.63 -17.25
N ASP A 283 4.56 30.60 -17.66
CA ASP A 283 3.12 30.46 -17.43
C ASP A 283 2.75 28.99 -17.18
N TRP A 284 2.30 28.71 -15.95
CA TRP A 284 1.85 27.39 -15.49
C TRP A 284 0.38 27.08 -15.79
N ASP A 285 -0.40 28.01 -16.34
CA ASP A 285 -1.81 27.83 -16.67
C ASP A 285 -1.99 27.34 -18.11
N LEU A 286 -1.08 27.71 -19.01
CA LEU A 286 -1.03 27.23 -20.39
C LEU A 286 -0.91 25.70 -20.54
N PRO A 287 -0.09 24.96 -19.76
CA PRO A 287 0.11 23.53 -19.93
C PRO A 287 -0.86 22.65 -19.15
N ARG A 288 -1.93 23.23 -18.59
CA ARG A 288 -2.92 22.48 -17.82
C ARG A 288 -3.59 21.39 -18.68
N THR A 289 -3.89 20.27 -18.04
CA THR A 289 -4.61 19.16 -18.69
C THR A 289 -6.07 19.55 -18.98
N ARG A 290 -6.79 18.69 -19.70
CA ARG A 290 -8.22 18.92 -20.02
C ARG A 290 -9.09 18.99 -18.77
N GLU A 291 -8.70 18.28 -17.72
CA GLU A 291 -9.33 18.26 -16.40
C GLU A 291 -8.94 19.50 -15.56
N GLY A 292 -7.97 20.30 -16.04
CA GLY A 292 -7.49 21.50 -15.36
C GLY A 292 -6.30 21.29 -14.44
N PHE A 293 -5.66 20.12 -14.45
CA PHE A 293 -4.51 19.85 -13.57
C PHE A 293 -3.25 20.55 -14.04
N TYR A 294 -2.45 21.03 -13.09
CA TYR A 294 -1.14 21.62 -13.33
C TYR A 294 -0.09 20.53 -13.53
N ARG A 295 0.93 20.82 -14.35
CA ARG A 295 2.08 19.93 -14.54
C ARG A 295 3.01 20.04 -13.33
N PHE A 296 3.46 18.92 -12.80
CA PHE A 296 4.27 18.83 -11.59
C PHE A 296 5.57 18.06 -11.85
N LYS A 297 6.67 18.55 -11.29
CA LYS A 297 7.99 17.92 -11.35
C LYS A 297 8.21 17.08 -10.09
N GLY A 298 7.76 15.82 -10.15
CA GLY A 298 7.98 14.86 -9.07
C GLY A 298 9.46 14.65 -8.76
N SER A 299 9.79 14.48 -7.48
CA SER A 299 11.16 14.22 -7.00
C SER A 299 11.18 13.84 -5.52
N VAL A 300 12.30 13.26 -5.05
CA VAL A 300 12.57 13.06 -3.62
C VAL A 300 12.53 14.40 -2.86
N LYS A 301 13.00 15.51 -3.47
CA LYS A 301 12.89 16.85 -2.87
C LYS A 301 11.45 17.30 -2.67
N ALA A 302 10.56 17.04 -3.65
CA ALA A 302 9.13 17.30 -3.50
C ALA A 302 8.53 16.51 -2.35
N ALA A 303 8.85 15.22 -2.26
CA ALA A 303 8.43 14.37 -1.15
C ALA A 303 8.94 14.88 0.21
N ILE A 304 10.19 15.32 0.31
CA ILE A 304 10.77 15.89 1.55
C ILE A 304 10.02 17.17 1.98
N VAL A 305 9.81 18.12 1.06
CA VAL A 305 9.10 19.38 1.36
C VAL A 305 7.70 19.12 1.88
N ARG A 306 6.98 18.20 1.22
CA ARG A 306 5.64 17.77 1.64
C ARG A 306 5.66 17.11 3.01
N SER A 307 6.62 16.23 3.24
CA SER A 307 6.82 15.52 4.50
C SER A 307 7.10 16.46 5.68
N TRP A 308 7.84 17.56 5.48
CA TRP A 308 8.00 18.58 6.53
C TRP A 308 6.68 19.21 6.96
N ALA A 309 5.75 19.38 6.03
CA ALA A 309 4.42 19.90 6.35
C ALA A 309 3.52 18.83 6.98
N PHE A 310 3.74 17.55 6.68
CA PHE A 310 2.94 16.44 7.21
C PHE A 310 3.40 15.98 8.60
N ALA A 311 4.70 16.10 8.91
CA ALA A 311 5.31 15.62 10.14
C ALA A 311 4.60 16.05 11.44
N PRO A 312 4.12 17.31 11.60
CA PRO A 312 3.40 17.71 12.80
C PRO A 312 2.01 17.06 12.99
N HIS A 313 1.52 16.35 11.97
CA HIS A 313 0.15 15.85 11.89
C HIS A 313 0.06 14.33 11.72
N ALA A 314 1.20 13.63 11.70
CA ALA A 314 1.27 12.19 11.50
C ALA A 314 2.33 11.56 12.41
N ASP A 315 2.17 10.28 12.73
CA ASP A 315 3.09 9.53 13.57
C ASP A 315 4.21 8.88 12.75
N LEU A 316 3.92 8.54 11.49
CA LEU A 316 4.89 8.04 10.51
C LEU A 316 4.75 8.76 9.17
N ILE A 317 5.85 8.82 8.41
CA ILE A 317 5.84 9.27 7.03
C ILE A 317 6.30 8.16 6.08
N TRP A 318 5.58 7.98 4.98
CA TRP A 318 5.90 7.05 3.91
C TRP A 318 6.06 7.80 2.58
N MET A 319 7.23 7.71 1.97
CA MET A 319 7.43 8.12 0.58
C MET A 319 7.28 6.91 -0.33
N GLU A 320 6.33 6.96 -1.27
CA GLU A 320 6.23 5.92 -2.29
C GLU A 320 7.38 6.05 -3.30
N THR A 321 8.06 4.94 -3.61
CA THR A 321 9.20 4.88 -4.54
C THR A 321 8.86 4.08 -5.79
N ALA A 322 9.57 4.36 -6.89
CA ALA A 322 9.43 3.60 -8.14
C ALA A 322 10.35 2.37 -8.19
N SER A 323 11.36 2.32 -7.34
CA SER A 323 12.35 1.25 -7.24
C SER A 323 12.86 1.09 -5.79
N PRO A 324 13.50 -0.04 -5.46
CA PRO A 324 14.14 -0.24 -4.16
C PRO A 324 15.54 0.41 -4.13
N ASP A 325 15.59 1.75 -4.18
CA ASP A 325 16.82 2.54 -4.22
C ASP A 325 17.23 3.04 -2.82
N LEU A 326 18.37 2.56 -2.32
CA LEU A 326 18.92 2.94 -1.02
C LEU A 326 19.35 4.42 -0.97
N ALA A 327 19.83 4.99 -2.08
CA ALA A 327 20.23 6.38 -2.15
C ALA A 327 19.01 7.30 -2.01
N GLU A 328 17.90 7.00 -2.69
CA GLU A 328 16.63 7.71 -2.50
C GLU A 328 16.13 7.58 -1.05
N CYS A 329 16.20 6.37 -0.47
CA CYS A 329 15.82 6.15 0.92
C CYS A 329 16.64 6.99 1.89
N THR A 330 17.95 7.09 1.65
CA THR A 330 18.90 7.85 2.46
C THR A 330 18.67 9.35 2.34
N GLU A 331 18.49 9.84 1.10
CA GLU A 331 18.19 11.24 0.83
C GLU A 331 16.88 11.66 1.50
N PHE A 332 15.82 10.86 1.35
CA PHE A 332 14.52 11.14 1.95
C PHE A 332 14.60 11.17 3.48
N ALA A 333 15.18 10.14 4.09
CA ALA A 333 15.29 10.03 5.54
C ALA A 333 16.10 11.21 6.12
N GLY A 334 17.27 11.53 5.54
CA GLY A 334 18.07 12.67 5.96
C GLY A 334 17.34 14.00 5.75
N GLY A 335 16.62 14.15 4.64
CA GLY A 335 15.83 15.34 4.33
C GLY A 335 14.72 15.58 5.35
N VAL A 336 13.87 14.59 5.63
CA VAL A 336 12.78 14.70 6.62
C VAL A 336 13.35 14.96 8.02
N LYS A 337 14.35 14.17 8.43
CA LYS A 337 14.95 14.26 9.77
C LYS A 337 15.73 15.54 10.02
N SER A 338 16.11 16.28 8.98
CA SER A 338 16.72 17.62 9.15
C SER A 338 15.80 18.64 9.84
N ARG A 339 14.48 18.45 9.78
CA ARG A 339 13.48 19.29 10.46
C ARG A 339 12.63 18.54 11.49
N ALA A 340 12.50 17.23 11.36
CA ALA A 340 11.79 16.37 12.31
C ALA A 340 12.68 15.16 12.68
N PRO A 341 13.69 15.33 13.56
CA PRO A 341 14.70 14.28 13.82
C PRO A 341 14.11 12.95 14.30
N GLU A 342 13.09 13.03 15.17
CA GLU A 342 12.40 11.88 15.77
C GLU A 342 11.33 11.26 14.86
N MET A 343 11.12 11.81 13.65
CA MET A 343 10.08 11.31 12.74
C MET A 343 10.34 9.84 12.39
N MET A 344 9.35 8.99 12.65
CA MET A 344 9.35 7.60 12.23
C MET A 344 8.98 7.51 10.75
N LEU A 345 9.60 6.57 10.03
CA LEU A 345 9.38 6.38 8.60
C LEU A 345 8.80 5.00 8.33
N ALA A 346 8.02 4.89 7.28
CA ALA A 346 7.50 3.63 6.76
C ALA A 346 7.94 3.40 5.31
N TYR A 347 8.11 2.13 4.94
CA TYR A 347 8.59 1.76 3.61
C TYR A 347 7.79 0.60 2.99
N ASN A 348 7.32 0.80 1.76
CA ASN A 348 6.68 -0.21 0.96
C ASN A 348 7.74 -1.02 0.18
N LEU A 349 7.96 -2.26 0.58
CA LEU A 349 8.76 -3.25 -0.14
C LEU A 349 7.94 -3.78 -1.33
N SER A 350 7.73 -2.92 -2.32
CA SER A 350 6.74 -3.16 -3.37
C SER A 350 7.02 -4.44 -4.16
N PRO A 351 6.03 -5.32 -4.35
CA PRO A 351 6.13 -6.46 -5.27
C PRO A 351 5.99 -6.05 -6.73
N SER A 352 5.67 -4.78 -7.02
CA SER A 352 5.75 -4.24 -8.39
C SER A 352 7.19 -3.99 -8.84
N PHE A 353 8.15 -3.97 -7.91
CA PHE A 353 9.56 -3.97 -8.25
C PHE A 353 9.96 -5.34 -8.78
N ASN A 354 10.77 -5.35 -9.84
CA ASN A 354 11.51 -6.55 -10.19
C ASN A 354 12.76 -6.65 -9.31
N TRP A 355 12.62 -7.24 -8.12
CA TRP A 355 13.71 -7.38 -7.15
C TRP A 355 14.91 -8.15 -7.71
N ASP A 356 14.68 -9.18 -8.52
CA ASP A 356 15.73 -10.00 -9.15
C ASP A 356 16.51 -9.20 -10.21
N ALA A 357 15.82 -8.33 -10.94
CA ALA A 357 16.43 -7.43 -11.93
C ALA A 357 16.92 -6.09 -11.34
N SER A 358 16.90 -5.92 -10.02
CA SER A 358 17.33 -4.67 -9.36
C SER A 358 18.85 -4.43 -9.42
N GLY A 359 19.62 -5.47 -9.77
CA GLY A 359 21.08 -5.44 -9.71
C GLY A 359 21.64 -5.68 -8.30
N MET A 360 20.79 -5.90 -7.31
CA MET A 360 21.21 -6.32 -5.97
C MET A 360 21.53 -7.82 -5.93
N THR A 361 22.57 -8.18 -5.18
CA THR A 361 22.86 -9.57 -4.80
C THR A 361 21.86 -10.07 -3.75
N ASP A 362 21.70 -11.38 -3.61
CA ASP A 362 20.87 -12.00 -2.55
C ASP A 362 21.22 -11.46 -1.16
N LYS A 363 22.51 -11.23 -0.89
CA LYS A 363 22.97 -10.66 0.37
C LYS A 363 22.46 -9.22 0.55
N GLN A 364 22.51 -8.40 -0.49
CA GLN A 364 21.98 -7.04 -0.44
C GLN A 364 20.46 -7.02 -0.28
N ILE A 365 19.73 -7.91 -0.93
CA ILE A 365 18.27 -8.05 -0.77
C ILE A 365 17.93 -8.45 0.67
N MET A 366 18.66 -9.43 1.22
CA MET A 366 18.52 -9.86 2.62
C MET A 366 18.82 -8.73 3.62
N ASP A 367 19.88 -7.95 3.35
CA ASP A 367 20.33 -6.86 4.22
C ASP A 367 19.53 -5.55 3.99
N PHE A 368 18.64 -5.46 2.99
CA PHE A 368 17.92 -4.23 2.63
C PHE A 368 17.05 -3.70 3.79
N ILE A 369 16.18 -4.55 4.35
CA ILE A 369 15.28 -4.21 5.47
C ILE A 369 16.06 -3.65 6.67
N PRO A 370 17.07 -4.36 7.24
CA PRO A 370 17.82 -3.85 8.37
C PRO A 370 18.67 -2.61 8.04
N MET A 371 19.10 -2.44 6.78
CA MET A 371 19.82 -1.25 6.36
C MET A 371 18.95 0.01 6.42
N ILE A 372 17.76 -0.02 5.82
CA ILE A 372 16.87 1.15 5.86
C ILE A 372 16.25 1.34 7.24
N ALA A 373 16.07 0.28 8.04
CA ALA A 373 15.65 0.43 9.44
C ALA A 373 16.58 1.37 10.25
N ARG A 374 17.89 1.33 10.00
CA ARG A 374 18.87 2.25 10.62
C ARG A 374 18.70 3.71 10.24
N LEU A 375 18.03 4.00 9.12
CA LEU A 375 17.71 5.35 8.67
C LEU A 375 16.41 5.88 9.32
N GLY A 376 15.68 5.03 10.05
CA GLY A 376 14.42 5.37 10.72
C GLY A 376 13.16 4.76 10.09
N TYR A 377 13.30 3.90 9.07
CA TYR A 377 12.19 3.13 8.50
C TYR A 377 11.80 1.97 9.42
N CYS A 378 11.03 2.29 10.47
CA CYS A 378 10.69 1.36 11.56
C CYS A 378 9.53 0.42 11.22
N TRP A 379 8.71 0.76 10.24
CA TRP A 379 7.63 -0.11 9.76
C TRP A 379 7.77 -0.35 8.25
N GLN A 380 7.88 -1.61 7.86
CA GLN A 380 8.11 -2.00 6.46
C GLN A 380 7.18 -3.14 6.09
N PHE A 381 6.64 -3.11 4.87
CA PHE A 381 5.60 -4.05 4.46
C PHE A 381 5.66 -4.34 2.96
N ILE A 382 5.28 -5.57 2.58
CA ILE A 382 5.08 -5.95 1.18
C ILE A 382 3.58 -5.88 0.90
N THR A 383 3.16 -4.89 0.12
CA THR A 383 1.74 -4.58 -0.12
C THR A 383 0.91 -5.76 -0.64
N LEU A 384 1.44 -6.54 -1.59
CA LEU A 384 0.68 -7.59 -2.31
C LEU A 384 1.19 -9.02 -2.06
N ALA A 385 2.02 -9.26 -1.04
CA ALA A 385 2.62 -10.58 -0.80
C ALA A 385 1.56 -11.69 -0.68
N GLY A 386 0.46 -11.42 0.04
CA GLY A 386 -0.64 -12.38 0.17
C GLY A 386 -1.28 -12.74 -1.17
N PHE A 387 -1.50 -11.75 -2.03
CA PHE A 387 -2.13 -11.94 -3.34
C PHE A 387 -1.26 -12.83 -4.24
N HIS A 388 0.05 -12.53 -4.32
CA HIS A 388 0.98 -13.34 -5.10
C HIS A 388 1.16 -14.76 -4.54
N ALA A 389 1.26 -14.91 -3.22
CA ALA A 389 1.38 -16.22 -2.58
C ALA A 389 0.16 -17.10 -2.85
N ASP A 390 -1.04 -16.52 -2.77
CA ASP A 390 -2.30 -17.22 -3.06
C ASP A 390 -2.41 -17.64 -4.52
N ALA A 391 -2.12 -16.72 -5.44
CA ALA A 391 -2.19 -16.98 -6.86
C ALA A 391 -1.21 -18.09 -7.26
N LEU A 392 0.03 -18.04 -6.76
CA LEU A 392 1.07 -19.02 -7.06
C LEU A 392 0.67 -20.43 -6.60
N ILE A 393 0.20 -20.58 -5.35
CA ILE A 393 -0.19 -21.90 -4.86
C ILE A 393 -1.44 -22.41 -5.57
N ALA A 394 -2.44 -21.55 -5.82
CA ALA A 394 -3.66 -21.94 -6.50
C ALA A 394 -3.39 -22.44 -7.93
N ASP A 395 -2.60 -21.69 -8.71
CA ASP A 395 -2.27 -22.05 -10.10
C ASP A 395 -1.46 -23.34 -10.17
N THR A 396 -0.34 -23.39 -9.44
CA THR A 396 0.57 -24.54 -9.52
C THR A 396 -0.04 -25.81 -8.91
N PHE A 397 -0.88 -25.71 -7.88
CA PHE A 397 -1.62 -26.84 -7.35
C PHE A 397 -2.73 -27.30 -8.30
N ALA A 398 -3.55 -26.38 -8.82
CA ALA A 398 -4.65 -26.75 -9.71
C ALA A 398 -4.15 -27.44 -10.99
N GLY A 399 -3.08 -26.92 -11.60
CA GLY A 399 -2.47 -27.53 -12.77
C GLY A 399 -1.91 -28.93 -12.52
N ASP A 400 -1.37 -29.18 -11.33
CA ASP A 400 -0.85 -30.50 -10.94
C ASP A 400 -1.97 -31.47 -10.53
N PHE A 401 -2.97 -30.98 -9.79
CA PHE A 401 -4.15 -31.75 -9.39
C PHE A 401 -4.96 -32.22 -10.59
N ALA A 402 -5.11 -31.39 -11.63
CA ALA A 402 -5.77 -31.78 -12.87
C ALA A 402 -5.09 -32.98 -13.57
N ARG A 403 -3.77 -33.15 -13.40
CA ARG A 403 -3.00 -34.24 -14.02
C ARG A 403 -2.87 -35.47 -13.13
N ARG A 404 -2.61 -35.27 -11.83
CA ARG A 404 -2.25 -36.35 -10.89
C ARG A 404 -3.29 -36.61 -9.80
N GLY A 405 -4.39 -35.85 -9.79
CA GLY A 405 -5.47 -35.98 -8.82
C GLY A 405 -4.97 -35.91 -7.39
N MET A 406 -5.42 -36.86 -6.55
CA MET A 406 -5.10 -36.90 -5.12
C MET A 406 -3.60 -36.98 -4.81
N LEU A 407 -2.77 -37.49 -5.72
CA LEU A 407 -1.33 -37.53 -5.48
C LEU A 407 -0.74 -36.12 -5.36
N ALA A 408 -1.21 -35.16 -6.18
CA ALA A 408 -0.80 -33.76 -6.08
C ALA A 408 -1.16 -33.16 -4.72
N TYR A 409 -2.34 -33.47 -4.18
CA TYR A 409 -2.77 -33.01 -2.85
C TYR A 409 -1.91 -33.62 -1.74
N VAL A 410 -1.70 -34.94 -1.77
CA VAL A 410 -0.92 -35.63 -0.74
C VAL A 410 0.52 -35.12 -0.72
N GLU A 411 1.15 -34.95 -1.88
CA GLU A 411 2.53 -34.51 -1.98
C GLU A 411 2.72 -33.03 -1.70
N ARG A 412 1.98 -32.15 -2.40
CA ARG A 412 2.23 -30.70 -2.35
C ARG A 412 1.60 -30.00 -1.16
N ILE A 413 0.54 -30.56 -0.59
CA ILE A 413 -0.20 -29.94 0.51
C ILE A 413 -0.03 -30.74 1.78
N GLN A 414 -0.54 -31.97 1.84
CA GLN A 414 -0.66 -32.69 3.11
C GLN A 414 0.72 -33.09 3.70
N ARG A 415 1.65 -33.58 2.87
CA ARG A 415 3.02 -33.91 3.33
C ARG A 415 3.78 -32.65 3.72
N GLU A 416 3.68 -31.58 2.94
CA GLU A 416 4.32 -30.30 3.25
C GLU A 416 3.77 -29.66 4.52
N GLU A 417 2.45 -29.66 4.75
CA GLU A 417 1.86 -29.20 6.02
C GLU A 417 2.40 -29.99 7.21
N ARG A 418 2.59 -31.31 7.05
CA ARG A 418 3.17 -32.17 8.10
C ARG A 418 4.64 -31.85 8.35
N ILE A 419 5.43 -31.72 7.28
CA ILE A 419 6.88 -31.43 7.36
C ILE A 419 7.11 -30.07 8.04
N ASN A 420 6.31 -29.07 7.69
CA ASN A 420 6.44 -27.71 8.19
C ASN A 420 5.65 -27.44 9.48
N GLY A 421 4.93 -28.43 10.02
CA GLY A 421 4.15 -28.28 11.25
C GLY A 421 3.03 -27.24 11.17
N VAL A 422 2.32 -27.19 10.04
CA VAL A 422 1.25 -26.21 9.81
C VAL A 422 -0.03 -26.62 10.56
N ASP A 423 -0.52 -25.75 11.44
CA ASP A 423 -1.65 -26.06 12.34
C ASP A 423 -2.94 -26.47 11.61
N THR A 424 -3.11 -26.03 10.36
CA THR A 424 -4.28 -26.34 9.52
C THR A 424 -4.37 -27.80 9.12
N LEU A 425 -3.29 -28.58 9.23
CA LEU A 425 -3.33 -30.04 9.05
C LEU A 425 -4.39 -30.66 9.97
N ALA A 426 -4.42 -30.21 11.23
CA ALA A 426 -5.46 -30.55 12.21
C ALA A 426 -6.63 -29.55 12.15
N HIS A 427 -7.23 -29.38 10.96
CA HIS A 427 -8.22 -28.34 10.66
C HIS A 427 -9.40 -28.25 11.64
N GLN A 428 -9.90 -29.35 12.21
CA GLN A 428 -10.98 -29.32 13.22
C GLN A 428 -10.53 -28.71 14.56
N LYS A 429 -9.32 -29.06 15.01
CA LYS A 429 -8.70 -28.43 16.19
C LYS A 429 -8.40 -26.96 15.90
N TRP A 430 -7.90 -26.68 14.69
CA TRP A 430 -7.57 -25.32 14.28
C TRP A 430 -8.80 -24.41 14.17
N SER A 431 -9.91 -24.90 13.62
CA SER A 431 -11.17 -24.15 13.50
C SER A 431 -11.87 -23.93 14.85
N GLY A 432 -11.49 -24.68 15.89
CA GLY A 432 -11.97 -24.50 17.26
C GLY A 432 -13.10 -25.47 17.65
N ALA A 433 -13.19 -26.65 17.04
CA ALA A 433 -14.16 -27.67 17.45
C ALA A 433 -14.09 -27.98 18.96
N ASN A 434 -12.87 -28.12 19.52
CA ASN A 434 -12.66 -28.35 20.95
C ASN A 434 -13.20 -27.22 21.84
N TYR A 435 -13.05 -25.97 21.39
CA TYR A 435 -13.51 -24.79 22.11
C TYR A 435 -15.03 -24.84 22.25
N TYR A 436 -15.74 -25.03 21.13
CA TYR A 436 -17.20 -25.11 21.15
C TYR A 436 -17.77 -26.37 21.80
N ASP A 437 -17.08 -27.51 21.71
CA ASP A 437 -17.47 -28.72 22.46
C ASP A 437 -17.48 -28.47 23.97
N ARG A 438 -16.53 -27.68 24.48
CA ARG A 438 -16.47 -27.30 25.90
C ARG A 438 -17.50 -26.25 26.26
N VAL A 439 -17.78 -25.29 25.37
CA VAL A 439 -18.90 -24.36 25.53
C VAL A 439 -20.20 -25.14 25.66
N LEU A 440 -20.49 -26.07 24.75
CA LEU A 440 -21.69 -26.91 24.76
C LEU A 440 -21.81 -27.71 26.05
N ARG A 441 -20.74 -28.40 26.47
CA ARG A 441 -20.73 -29.15 27.73
C ARG A 441 -20.99 -28.24 28.93
N THR A 442 -20.43 -27.04 28.95
CA THR A 442 -20.60 -26.09 30.07
C THR A 442 -22.05 -25.63 30.16
N VAL A 443 -22.65 -25.21 29.04
CA VAL A 443 -24.03 -24.69 29.04
C VAL A 443 -25.09 -25.79 29.19
N GLN A 444 -24.76 -27.05 28.89
CA GLN A 444 -25.64 -28.22 29.05
C GLN A 444 -25.41 -28.99 30.36
N GLY A 445 -24.75 -28.39 31.35
CA GLY A 445 -24.61 -29.00 32.68
C GLY A 445 -23.67 -30.21 32.75
N GLY A 446 -22.68 -30.27 31.87
CA GLY A 446 -21.63 -31.30 31.83
C GLY A 446 -21.92 -32.50 30.92
N ILE A 447 -23.11 -32.58 30.32
CA ILE A 447 -23.51 -33.65 29.41
C ILE A 447 -23.80 -33.11 28.01
N THR A 448 -23.37 -33.82 26.97
CA THR A 448 -23.80 -33.54 25.59
C THR A 448 -23.90 -34.84 24.80
N SER A 449 -25.03 -35.05 24.12
CA SER A 449 -25.28 -36.23 23.27
C SER A 449 -24.70 -36.07 21.86
N THR A 450 -24.29 -34.85 21.49
CA THR A 450 -23.89 -34.46 20.13
C THR A 450 -22.51 -33.79 20.09
N ALA A 451 -21.58 -34.18 20.98
CA ALA A 451 -20.22 -33.65 20.95
C ALA A 451 -19.64 -33.78 19.53
N ALA A 452 -19.10 -32.69 18.98
CA ALA A 452 -18.45 -32.70 17.67
C ALA A 452 -17.28 -33.69 17.66
N MET A 453 -16.65 -33.91 18.82
CA MET A 453 -15.74 -35.01 19.10
C MET A 453 -16.41 -36.05 20.01
N GLY A 454 -17.20 -36.96 19.42
CA GLY A 454 -17.92 -38.01 20.14
C GLY A 454 -17.02 -39.14 20.71
N LYS A 455 -17.44 -39.75 21.83
CA LYS A 455 -16.91 -41.05 22.31
C LYS A 455 -17.40 -42.25 21.48
N GLY A 456 -18.41 -42.07 20.63
CA GLY A 456 -19.08 -43.15 19.88
C GLY A 456 -18.40 -43.61 18.58
N LEU A 457 -17.32 -42.95 18.15
CA LEU A 457 -16.49 -43.37 17.02
C LEU A 457 -15.25 -44.18 17.47
N PHE A 458 -15.32 -44.82 18.65
CA PHE A 458 -14.23 -45.60 19.26
C PHE A 458 -14.34 -47.11 18.99
N ILE A 459 -14.97 -47.54 17.89
CA ILE A 459 -14.79 -48.91 17.37
C ILE A 459 -13.68 -48.86 16.32
N SER A 460 -12.44 -49.02 16.78
CA SER A 460 -11.19 -49.34 16.06
C SER A 460 -10.84 -48.70 14.71
N LEU A 461 -11.59 -47.73 14.18
CA LEU A 461 -11.28 -46.99 12.96
C LEU A 461 -11.77 -45.55 13.11
N PHE A 462 -10.84 -44.59 12.97
CA PHE A 462 -11.02 -43.12 13.01
C PHE A 462 -10.86 -42.42 14.37
N ARG A 463 -9.61 -42.24 14.83
CA ARG A 463 -9.25 -41.15 15.75
C ARG A 463 -8.99 -39.87 14.97
N VAL A 464 -9.91 -38.89 14.98
CA VAL A 464 -9.68 -37.55 14.40
C VAL A 464 -8.86 -36.71 15.38
N THR A 465 -7.60 -37.06 15.56
CA THR A 465 -6.59 -36.34 16.34
C THR A 465 -5.29 -36.29 15.54
N GLU A 466 -4.29 -35.52 15.95
CA GLU A 466 -2.96 -35.44 15.30
C GLU A 466 -2.33 -36.81 14.97
N GLU A 467 -2.77 -37.89 15.64
CA GLU A 467 -2.42 -39.28 15.37
C GLU A 467 -2.87 -39.79 13.99
N GLN A 468 -3.95 -39.24 13.40
CA GLN A 468 -4.49 -39.66 12.09
C GLN A 468 -3.53 -39.38 10.93
N PHE A 469 -2.59 -38.46 11.14
CA PHE A 469 -1.60 -38.03 10.16
C PHE A 469 -0.21 -38.61 10.42
N GLN A 470 -0.06 -39.58 11.33
CA GLN A 470 1.17 -40.34 11.51
C GLN A 470 1.43 -41.27 10.31
N VAL A 471 2.71 -41.66 10.12
CA VAL A 471 3.29 -42.20 8.87
C VAL A 471 2.64 -43.48 8.33
N THR A 472 1.89 -44.22 9.15
CA THR A 472 1.33 -45.53 8.76
C THR A 472 -0.16 -45.64 9.02
N TRP A 473 -0.91 -45.81 7.93
CA TRP A 473 -2.28 -46.30 7.93
C TRP A 473 -2.28 -47.71 7.35
N THR A 474 -2.59 -48.72 8.17
CA THR A 474 -2.94 -50.06 7.68
C THR A 474 -4.43 -50.27 7.82
N ARG A 475 -5.13 -50.26 6.67
CA ARG A 475 -6.52 -50.72 6.57
C ARG A 475 -6.55 -52.08 5.87
N PRO A 476 -7.14 -53.12 6.48
CA PRO A 476 -7.48 -54.33 5.73
C PRO A 476 -8.58 -53.97 4.71
N GLY A 477 -8.33 -54.19 3.42
CA GLY A 477 -9.36 -54.12 2.37
C GLY A 477 -9.13 -53.13 1.22
N ALA A 478 -8.04 -52.36 1.20
CA ALA A 478 -7.73 -51.46 0.06
C ALA A 478 -6.85 -52.10 -1.03
N ALA A 479 -6.69 -53.44 -1.00
CA ALA A 479 -5.71 -54.16 -1.83
C ALA A 479 -6.33 -54.97 -2.99
N ASN A 480 -7.50 -54.58 -3.49
CA ASN A 480 -8.13 -55.27 -4.65
C ASN A 480 -8.64 -54.25 -5.69
N VAL A 481 -7.73 -53.47 -6.26
CA VAL A 481 -7.97 -52.83 -7.57
C VAL A 481 -7.17 -53.63 -8.60
N PRO A 482 -7.81 -54.34 -9.55
CA PRO A 482 -7.11 -55.13 -10.55
C PRO A 482 -6.24 -54.24 -11.44
N THR A 483 -4.97 -54.60 -11.60
CA THR A 483 -3.99 -53.93 -12.45
C THR A 483 -4.05 -54.41 -13.90
N ASP A 484 -5.24 -54.51 -14.49
CA ASP A 484 -5.39 -54.87 -15.91
C ASP A 484 -6.39 -53.96 -16.63
N GLY A 485 -5.86 -53.05 -17.46
CA GLY A 485 -6.35 -52.65 -18.79
C GLY A 485 -7.82 -52.27 -19.06
N GLY A 486 -8.72 -52.22 -18.07
CA GLY A 486 -10.14 -51.97 -18.28
C GLY A 486 -10.53 -50.50 -18.19
N VAL A 487 -10.99 -49.91 -19.29
CA VAL A 487 -11.62 -48.58 -19.32
C VAL A 487 -12.85 -48.57 -18.40
N VAL A 488 -12.80 -47.80 -17.31
CA VAL A 488 -13.96 -47.53 -16.45
C VAL A 488 -14.75 -46.36 -17.05
N ILE A 489 -15.82 -46.67 -17.78
CA ILE A 489 -16.80 -45.67 -18.22
C ILE A 489 -17.68 -45.32 -17.01
N ALA A 490 -17.50 -44.13 -16.45
CA ALA A 490 -18.44 -43.55 -15.51
C ALA A 490 -19.71 -43.11 -16.25
N LYS A 491 -20.80 -43.88 -16.15
CA LYS A 491 -22.13 -43.40 -16.53
C LYS A 491 -22.59 -42.38 -15.48
N SER A 492 -22.80 -41.13 -15.90
CA SER A 492 -23.57 -40.19 -15.10
C SER A 492 -25.02 -40.69 -15.01
N ARG A 493 -25.59 -40.66 -13.81
CA ARG A 493 -27.05 -40.59 -13.66
C ARG A 493 -27.38 -39.11 -13.52
N MET A 494 -28.28 -38.65 -14.39
CA MET A 494 -28.98 -37.37 -14.28
C MET A 494 -29.64 -37.20 -12.92
#